data_AF-N9NVG0-F1
#
_entry.id   AF-N9NVG0-F1
#
_cell.length_a   1.000
_cell.length_b   1.000
_cell.length_c   1.000
_cell.angle_alpha   90.00
_cell.angle_beta   90.00
_cell.angle_gamma   90.00
#
_symmetry.space_group_name_H-M   'P 1'
#
loop_
_entity.id
_entity.type
_entity.pdbx_description
1 polymer ?
#
loop_
_entity_poly.entity_id
_entity_poly.type
_entity_poly.pdbx_seq_one_letter_code
_entity_poly.pdbx_strand_id
1 'polypeptide(L)'
;MSKILANAVLPFALFSSGILLMGCEQAVEAPAEQADTTTSDLEPASQQQSSAAQTELKSGNMFYMVRDVADLQLKAGSYVEQLKQTQTELQTAVEAKDTQQLQSTATQLQQQLSSFNQVLGNLNLKSQEIDQIRDNIMTANQQVLASPLLNGQVDFSQVNLKKIESQMVNVQSEMVKLAGLLIQNPDQESESNTDQDNT
;
A
#
# COMPACT_ATOMS: atom_id res chain seq x y z
N MET A 1 4.30 -16.95 57.96
CA MET A 1 3.70 -15.76 58.61
C MET A 1 4.31 -14.51 57.99
N SER A 2 3.47 -13.51 57.65
CA SER A 2 3.82 -12.10 57.34
C SER A 2 4.53 -11.87 56.00
N LYS A 3 4.16 -10.92 55.11
CA LYS A 3 3.27 -9.75 55.18
C LYS A 3 2.89 -9.29 53.77
N ILE A 4 1.79 -8.56 53.73
CA ILE A 4 1.02 -8.01 52.61
C ILE A 4 1.75 -6.81 51.99
N LEU A 5 1.63 -6.63 50.67
CA LEU A 5 1.73 -5.32 50.01
C LEU A 5 0.72 -5.25 48.86
N ALA A 6 -0.48 -4.83 49.23
CA ALA A 6 -1.45 -4.23 48.33
C ALA A 6 -1.07 -2.76 48.16
N ASN A 7 -0.80 -2.30 46.94
CA ASN A 7 -1.14 -0.95 46.45
C ASN A 7 -0.54 -0.72 45.05
N ALA A 8 -1.40 -0.56 44.04
CA ALA A 8 -1.25 0.43 42.97
C ALA A 8 -2.47 0.36 42.05
N VAL A 9 -3.59 0.93 42.51
CA VAL A 9 -4.67 1.36 41.62
C VAL A 9 -4.18 2.66 40.97
N LEU A 10 -3.92 2.63 39.66
CA LEU A 10 -3.67 3.84 38.87
C LEU A 10 -4.98 4.24 38.16
N PRO A 11 -5.54 5.43 38.44
CA PRO A 11 -6.61 6.01 37.66
C PRO A 11 -6.01 6.97 36.61
N PHE A 12 -6.11 6.62 35.33
CA PHE A 12 -5.99 7.59 34.23
C PHE A 12 -7.23 7.47 33.35
N ALA A 13 -8.36 7.91 33.89
CA ALA A 13 -9.44 8.46 33.08
C ALA A 13 -9.18 9.97 33.02
N LEU A 14 -8.92 10.51 31.83
CA LEU A 14 -9.22 11.88 31.38
C LEU A 14 -8.49 12.13 30.05
N PHE A 15 -9.16 11.87 28.92
CA PHE A 15 -8.90 12.66 27.71
C PHE A 15 -10.25 13.00 27.07
N SER A 16 -10.74 14.17 27.42
CA SER A 16 -11.97 14.76 26.90
C SER A 16 -11.63 15.72 25.77
N SER A 17 -12.38 15.56 24.68
CA SER A 17 -12.89 16.62 23.79
C SER A 17 -11.94 17.34 22.82
N GLY A 18 -12.37 17.38 21.56
CA GLY A 18 -11.96 18.43 20.62
C GLY A 18 -12.24 18.14 19.14
N ILE A 19 -13.49 17.90 18.75
CA ILE A 19 -13.90 18.04 17.34
C ILE A 19 -14.05 19.54 17.04
N LEU A 20 -13.28 20.05 16.08
CA LEU A 20 -13.62 21.26 15.33
C LEU A 20 -13.36 21.00 13.85
N LEU A 21 -14.42 20.58 13.16
CA LEU A 21 -14.58 20.71 11.71
C LEU A 21 -14.94 22.17 11.42
N MET A 22 -13.99 22.93 10.88
CA MET A 22 -14.31 24.14 10.11
C MET A 22 -13.78 23.95 8.70
N GLY A 23 -14.67 23.49 7.83
CA GLY A 23 -14.59 23.78 6.41
C GLY A 23 -15.02 25.24 6.20
N CYS A 24 -14.15 26.03 5.59
CA CYS A 24 -14.52 27.29 4.96
C CYS A 24 -14.02 27.22 3.52
N GLU A 25 -14.94 26.77 2.67
CA GLU A 25 -14.91 26.94 1.23
C GLU A 25 -14.87 28.44 0.91
N GLN A 26 -13.88 28.89 0.15
CA GLN A 26 -13.89 30.21 -0.43
C GLN A 26 -13.63 30.09 -1.94
N ALA A 27 -14.72 29.93 -2.66
CA ALA A 27 -14.78 30.18 -4.09
C ALA A 27 -14.42 31.66 -4.35
N VAL A 28 -13.35 31.88 -5.11
CA VAL A 28 -13.08 33.15 -5.77
C VAL A 28 -13.52 33.00 -7.22
N GLU A 29 -14.55 33.75 -7.57
CA GLU A 29 -15.03 34.01 -8.92
C GLU A 29 -14.69 35.46 -9.25
N ALA A 30 -14.07 35.70 -10.42
CA ALA A 30 -14.14 36.92 -11.25
C ALA A 30 -13.11 36.81 -12.40
N PRO A 31 -13.25 37.57 -13.51
CA PRO A 31 -14.38 37.63 -14.43
C PRO A 31 -13.93 37.50 -15.90
N ALA A 32 -14.91 37.40 -16.80
CA ALA A 32 -14.75 37.42 -18.25
C ALA A 32 -14.38 38.83 -18.81
N GLU A 33 -14.09 38.81 -20.12
CA GLU A 33 -14.06 39.91 -21.11
C GLU A 33 -12.66 40.34 -21.60
N GLN A 34 -12.32 39.97 -22.84
CA GLN A 34 -12.49 40.87 -23.98
C GLN A 34 -12.19 40.16 -25.30
N ALA A 35 -13.16 40.27 -26.20
CA ALA A 35 -13.09 39.89 -27.60
C ALA A 35 -12.35 40.97 -28.40
N ASP A 36 -11.61 40.57 -29.44
CA ASP A 36 -11.39 41.42 -30.61
C ASP A 36 -11.34 40.59 -31.91
N THR A 37 -12.51 40.54 -32.54
CA THR A 37 -12.87 40.68 -33.95
C THR A 37 -11.92 40.37 -35.14
N THR A 38 -12.42 39.47 -35.99
CA THR A 38 -12.47 39.44 -37.49
C THR A 38 -11.22 39.21 -38.34
N THR A 39 -11.22 38.11 -39.12
CA THR A 39 -11.49 38.16 -40.58
C THR A 39 -11.68 36.74 -41.16
N SER A 40 -12.78 36.54 -41.89
CA SER A 40 -13.07 35.35 -42.68
C SER A 40 -12.47 35.49 -44.08
N ASP A 41 -11.72 34.48 -44.51
CA ASP A 41 -11.61 34.10 -45.92
C ASP A 41 -11.76 32.57 -46.01
N LEU A 42 -12.81 32.13 -46.67
CA LEU A 42 -13.04 30.74 -47.07
C LEU A 42 -12.56 30.59 -48.51
N GLU A 43 -11.75 29.57 -48.82
CA GLU A 43 -12.11 28.48 -49.75
C GLU A 43 -10.94 27.48 -49.99
N PRO A 44 -11.20 26.27 -50.56
CA PRO A 44 -10.80 25.01 -49.94
C PRO A 44 -9.84 24.15 -50.77
N ALA A 45 -9.13 23.24 -50.09
CA ALA A 45 -8.58 21.95 -50.54
C ALA A 45 -7.36 21.66 -49.65
N SER A 46 -7.31 20.61 -48.85
CA SER A 46 -7.33 19.23 -49.31
C SER A 46 -7.18 18.33 -48.08
N GLN A 47 -7.94 17.24 -48.07
CA GLN A 47 -7.70 15.97 -47.37
C GLN A 47 -6.62 15.95 -46.27
N GLN A 48 -7.06 16.00 -45.01
CA GLN A 48 -6.38 15.26 -43.95
C GLN A 48 -7.43 14.56 -43.09
N GLN A 49 -7.69 13.32 -43.51
CA GLN A 49 -8.21 12.28 -42.65
C GLN A 49 -7.13 11.98 -41.60
N SER A 50 -7.14 12.76 -40.52
CA SER A 50 -6.30 12.55 -39.35
C SER A 50 -7.21 12.37 -38.14
N SER A 51 -7.50 11.10 -37.85
CA SER A 51 -7.72 10.56 -36.52
C SER A 51 -8.43 11.48 -35.51
N ALA A 52 -9.76 11.55 -35.60
CA ALA A 52 -10.62 11.99 -34.51
C ALA A 52 -10.63 10.95 -33.35
N ALA A 53 -9.46 10.57 -32.85
CA ALA A 53 -9.31 9.50 -31.86
C ALA A 53 -8.12 9.69 -30.92
N GLN A 54 -7.75 10.93 -30.55
CA GLN A 54 -6.70 11.14 -29.55
C GLN A 54 -7.00 12.21 -28.50
N THR A 55 -8.25 12.68 -28.42
CA THR A 55 -8.65 13.69 -27.43
C THR A 55 -10.04 13.42 -26.84
N GLU A 56 -10.46 12.15 -26.75
CA GLU A 56 -11.31 11.72 -25.63
C GLU A 56 -10.39 11.59 -24.42
N LEU A 57 -10.23 12.74 -23.77
CA LEU A 57 -9.28 13.08 -22.74
C LEU A 57 -9.31 12.10 -21.55
N LYS A 58 -8.13 11.71 -21.05
CA LYS A 58 -7.67 11.23 -19.70
C LYS A 58 -8.67 10.84 -18.58
N SER A 59 -9.91 11.33 -18.58
CA SER A 59 -10.98 11.00 -17.62
C SER A 59 -11.27 9.49 -17.55
N GLY A 60 -11.14 8.77 -18.67
CA GLY A 60 -11.27 7.30 -18.69
C GLY A 60 -10.21 6.58 -17.85
N ASN A 61 -8.97 7.09 -17.80
CA ASN A 61 -7.89 6.45 -17.01
C ASN A 61 -8.07 6.68 -15.50
N MET A 62 -8.46 7.90 -15.10
CA MET A 62 -8.67 8.23 -13.69
C MET A 62 -9.87 7.49 -13.08
N PHE A 63 -10.96 7.31 -13.84
CA PHE A 63 -12.11 6.54 -13.35
C PHE A 63 -11.70 5.09 -13.04
N TYR A 64 -10.98 4.43 -13.96
CA TYR A 64 -10.50 3.08 -13.73
C TYR A 64 -9.48 3.02 -12.59
N MET A 65 -8.56 3.99 -12.51
CA MET A 65 -7.59 4.07 -11.41
C MET A 65 -8.28 4.14 -10.05
N VAL A 66 -9.20 5.08 -9.83
CA VAL A 66 -9.90 5.23 -8.54
C VAL A 66 -10.72 3.98 -8.21
N ARG A 67 -11.43 3.44 -9.21
CA ARG A 67 -12.22 2.20 -9.04
C ARG A 67 -11.32 1.01 -8.69
N ASP A 68 -10.17 0.89 -9.33
CA ASP A 68 -9.23 -0.23 -9.15
C ASP A 68 -8.49 -0.12 -7.83
N VAL A 69 -8.10 1.08 -7.42
CA VAL A 69 -7.59 1.36 -6.07
C VAL A 69 -8.65 0.97 -5.03
N ALA A 70 -9.91 1.33 -5.24
CA ALA A 70 -10.99 0.93 -4.35
C ALA A 70 -11.18 -0.60 -4.33
N ASP A 71 -11.15 -1.29 -5.48
CA ASP A 71 -11.31 -2.75 -5.52
C ASP A 71 -10.13 -3.47 -4.83
N LEU A 72 -8.91 -2.99 -5.05
CA LEU A 72 -7.71 -3.45 -4.36
C LEU A 72 -7.83 -3.24 -2.85
N GLN A 73 -8.24 -2.06 -2.40
CA GLN A 73 -8.43 -1.78 -0.96
C GLN A 73 -9.57 -2.60 -0.34
N LEU A 74 -10.71 -2.74 -1.02
CA LEU A 74 -11.87 -3.46 -0.51
C LEU A 74 -11.61 -4.96 -0.37
N LYS A 75 -10.91 -5.57 -1.34
CA LYS A 75 -10.67 -7.02 -1.35
C LYS A 75 -9.38 -7.40 -0.62
N ALA A 76 -8.39 -6.51 -0.64
CA ALA A 76 -7.02 -6.83 -0.25
C ALA A 76 -6.48 -5.95 0.90
N GLY A 77 -7.17 -4.88 1.29
CA GLY A 77 -6.70 -3.93 2.31
C GLY A 77 -6.50 -4.56 3.70
N SER A 78 -7.36 -5.50 4.10
CA SER A 78 -7.23 -6.17 5.41
C SER A 78 -5.96 -7.03 5.55
N TYR A 79 -5.37 -7.45 4.43
CA TYR A 79 -4.12 -8.23 4.47
C TYR A 79 -2.97 -7.40 5.01
N VAL A 80 -2.95 -6.08 4.80
CA VAL A 80 -1.90 -5.20 5.35
C VAL A 80 -1.87 -5.33 6.88
N GLU A 81 -3.03 -5.24 7.53
CA GLU A 81 -3.15 -5.31 8.98
C GLU A 81 -2.81 -6.70 9.51
N GLN A 82 -3.33 -7.74 8.84
CA GLN A 82 -3.05 -9.14 9.20
C GLN A 82 -1.55 -9.47 9.10
N LEU A 83 -0.90 -9.03 8.03
CA LEU A 83 0.53 -9.24 7.81
C LEU A 83 1.38 -8.50 8.84
N LYS A 84 1.01 -7.27 9.20
CA LYS A 84 1.69 -6.51 10.28
C LYS A 84 1.55 -7.20 11.64
N GLN A 85 0.35 -7.67 11.96
CA GLN A 85 0.08 -8.37 13.21
C GLN A 85 0.91 -9.66 13.28
N THR A 86 0.87 -10.48 12.23
CA THR A 86 1.61 -11.75 12.21
C THR A 86 3.13 -11.53 12.18
N GLN A 87 3.62 -10.46 11.55
CA GLN A 87 5.04 -10.08 11.64
C GLN A 87 5.46 -9.73 13.08
N THR A 88 4.60 -9.03 13.83
CA THR A 88 4.84 -8.69 15.24
C THR A 88 4.82 -9.94 16.13
N GLU A 89 3.87 -10.85 15.90
CA GLU A 89 3.80 -12.14 16.59
C GLU A 89 5.04 -13.00 16.32
N LEU A 90 5.54 -12.97 15.08
CA LEU A 90 6.70 -13.74 14.67
C LEU A 90 7.94 -13.23 15.41
N GLN A 91 8.12 -11.91 15.49
CA GLN A 91 9.18 -11.26 16.26
C GLN A 91 9.09 -11.63 17.75
N THR A 92 7.89 -11.54 18.32
CA THR A 92 7.63 -11.87 19.72
C THR A 92 8.02 -13.32 20.03
N ALA A 93 7.67 -14.27 19.15
CA ALA A 93 7.99 -15.68 19.33
C ALA A 93 9.51 -15.95 19.29
N VAL A 94 10.27 -15.25 18.45
CA VAL A 94 11.74 -15.36 18.45
C VAL A 94 12.36 -14.76 19.70
N GLU A 95 11.92 -13.56 20.12
CA GLU A 95 12.43 -12.93 21.35
C GLU A 95 12.15 -13.78 22.59
N ALA A 96 10.96 -14.37 22.66
CA ALA A 96 10.54 -15.29 23.71
C ALA A 96 11.21 -16.68 23.61
N LYS A 97 11.88 -16.98 22.49
CA LYS A 97 12.43 -18.31 22.13
C LYS A 97 11.35 -19.40 22.16
N ASP A 98 10.11 -19.04 21.87
CA ASP A 98 8.98 -19.96 21.81
C ASP A 98 8.91 -20.59 20.42
N THR A 99 9.46 -21.80 20.30
CA THR A 99 9.52 -22.51 19.01
C THR A 99 8.15 -22.98 18.52
N GLN A 100 7.20 -23.26 19.42
CA GLN A 100 5.85 -23.66 19.04
C GLN A 100 5.07 -22.48 18.48
N GLN A 101 5.11 -21.34 19.19
CA GLN A 101 4.50 -20.11 18.70
C GLN A 101 5.14 -19.68 17.38
N LEU A 102 6.47 -19.75 17.28
CA LEU A 102 7.19 -19.38 16.06
C LEU A 102 6.77 -20.23 14.85
N GLN A 103 6.65 -21.55 15.02
CA GLN A 103 6.19 -22.45 13.97
C GLN A 103 4.75 -22.14 13.56
N SER A 104 3.86 -21.93 14.53
CA SER A 104 2.45 -21.59 14.28
C SER A 104 2.33 -20.27 13.53
N THR A 105 3.03 -19.22 13.98
CA THR A 105 2.99 -17.90 13.36
C THR A 105 3.66 -17.87 11.99
N ALA A 106 4.74 -18.63 11.77
CA ALA A 106 5.33 -18.81 10.44
C ALA A 106 4.34 -19.47 9.47
N THR A 107 3.63 -20.50 9.92
CA THR A 107 2.58 -21.17 9.13
C THR A 107 1.44 -20.21 8.79
N GLN A 108 1.01 -19.40 9.76
CA GLN A 108 0.00 -18.38 9.56
C GLN A 108 0.43 -17.34 8.54
N LEU A 109 1.67 -16.84 8.63
CA LEU A 109 2.23 -15.88 7.67
C LEU A 109 2.24 -16.45 6.25
N GLN A 110 2.67 -17.71 6.09
CA GLN A 110 2.68 -18.40 4.81
C GLN A 110 1.26 -18.48 4.21
N GLN A 111 0.26 -18.85 5.01
CA GLN A 111 -1.14 -18.95 4.58
C GLN A 111 -1.71 -17.58 4.20
N GLN A 112 -1.44 -16.54 4.99
CA GLN A 112 -1.89 -15.17 4.70
C GLN A 112 -1.30 -14.66 3.39
N LEU A 113 0.01 -14.80 3.17
CA LEU A 113 0.67 -14.37 1.93
C LEU A 113 0.16 -15.14 0.70
N SER A 114 -0.07 -16.45 0.85
CA SER A 114 -0.62 -17.28 -0.24
C SER A 114 -2.05 -16.88 -0.59
N SER A 115 -2.89 -16.66 0.43
CA SER A 115 -4.28 -16.20 0.26
C SER A 115 -4.31 -14.78 -0.32
N PHE A 116 -3.38 -13.92 0.10
CA PHE A 116 -3.24 -12.58 -0.44
C PHE A 116 -2.92 -12.61 -1.93
N ASN A 117 -1.95 -13.42 -2.35
CA ASN A 117 -1.63 -13.63 -3.76
C ASN A 117 -2.83 -14.15 -4.57
N GLN A 118 -3.62 -15.07 -4.01
CA GLN A 118 -4.83 -15.55 -4.66
C GLN A 118 -5.87 -14.43 -4.80
N VAL A 119 -6.09 -13.61 -3.77
CA VAL A 119 -7.02 -12.48 -3.84
C VAL A 119 -6.56 -11.46 -4.88
N LEU A 120 -5.27 -11.08 -4.86
CA LEU A 120 -4.67 -10.17 -5.83
C LEU A 120 -4.85 -10.69 -7.26
N GLY A 121 -4.51 -11.95 -7.52
CA GLY A 121 -4.63 -12.55 -8.85
C GLY A 121 -6.07 -12.67 -9.38
N ASN A 122 -7.08 -12.54 -8.50
CA ASN A 122 -8.50 -12.55 -8.88
C ASN A 122 -9.09 -11.15 -9.10
N LEU A 123 -8.31 -10.08 -8.91
CA LEU A 123 -8.74 -8.71 -9.17
C LEU A 123 -8.89 -8.46 -10.67
N ASN A 124 -10.00 -7.83 -11.06
CA ASN A 124 -10.27 -7.47 -12.45
C ASN A 124 -9.95 -5.99 -12.70
N LEU A 125 -8.65 -5.68 -12.62
CA LEU A 125 -8.14 -4.32 -12.81
C LEU A 125 -8.20 -3.93 -14.29
N LYS A 126 -8.38 -2.63 -14.56
CA LYS A 126 -8.40 -2.02 -15.90
C LYS A 126 -7.31 -0.97 -16.07
N SER A 127 -6.88 -0.31 -14.99
CA SER A 127 -5.71 0.57 -14.95
C SER A 127 -4.44 -0.26 -14.94
N GLN A 128 -3.54 0.03 -15.88
CA GLN A 128 -2.24 -0.63 -15.98
C GLN A 128 -1.33 -0.28 -14.79
N GLU A 129 -1.46 0.93 -14.26
CA GLU A 129 -0.72 1.39 -13.10
C GLU A 129 -1.07 0.56 -11.86
N ILE A 130 -2.36 0.31 -11.62
CA ILE A 130 -2.79 -0.53 -10.49
C ILE A 130 -2.48 -2.01 -10.75
N ASP A 131 -2.54 -2.45 -12.00
CA ASP A 131 -2.10 -3.79 -12.42
C ASP A 131 -0.63 -4.04 -12.09
N GLN A 132 0.25 -3.07 -12.39
CA GLN A 132 1.67 -3.13 -12.06
C GLN A 132 1.91 -3.12 -10.54
N ILE A 133 1.15 -2.33 -9.78
CA ILE A 133 1.22 -2.34 -8.31
C ILE A 133 0.84 -3.72 -7.77
N ARG A 134 -0.25 -4.32 -8.27
CA ARG A 134 -0.67 -5.68 -7.90
C ARG A 134 0.47 -6.68 -8.15
N ASP A 135 1.11 -6.61 -9.31
CA ASP A 135 2.18 -7.54 -9.69
C ASP A 135 3.44 -7.35 -8.81
N ASN A 136 3.77 -6.11 -8.45
CA ASN A 136 4.85 -5.80 -7.51
C ASN A 136 4.56 -6.38 -6.12
N ILE A 137 3.33 -6.23 -5.62
CA ILE A 137 2.90 -6.82 -4.34
C ILE A 137 2.98 -8.35 -4.39
N MET A 138 2.48 -8.98 -5.46
CA MET A 138 2.53 -10.43 -5.62
C MET A 138 3.97 -10.95 -5.67
N THR A 139 4.86 -10.23 -6.35
CA THR A 139 6.29 -10.55 -6.40
C THR A 139 6.93 -10.45 -5.01
N ALA A 140 6.66 -9.38 -4.27
CA ALA A 140 7.17 -9.22 -2.90
C ALA A 140 6.65 -10.33 -1.96
N ASN A 141 5.35 -10.67 -2.04
CA ASN A 141 4.79 -11.80 -1.31
C ASN A 141 5.51 -13.11 -1.65
N GLN A 142 5.80 -13.34 -2.93
CA GLN A 142 6.48 -14.55 -3.39
C GLN A 142 7.93 -14.63 -2.88
N GLN A 143 8.62 -13.50 -2.75
CA GLN A 143 9.95 -13.41 -2.16
C GLN A 143 9.92 -13.77 -0.67
N VAL A 144 8.94 -13.25 0.08
CA VAL A 144 8.76 -13.61 1.51
C VAL A 144 8.43 -15.11 1.65
N LEU A 145 7.51 -15.63 0.84
CA LEU A 145 7.14 -17.05 0.80
C LEU A 145 8.33 -17.96 0.44
N ALA A 146 9.24 -17.49 -0.40
CA ALA A 146 10.44 -18.23 -0.79
C ALA A 146 11.52 -18.21 0.31
N SER A 147 11.35 -17.48 1.41
CA SER A 147 12.31 -17.48 2.51
C SER A 147 12.41 -18.86 3.17
N PRO A 148 13.62 -19.27 3.64
CA PRO A 148 13.80 -20.55 4.32
C PRO A 148 12.87 -20.78 5.51
N LEU A 149 12.46 -19.70 6.18
CA LEU A 149 11.55 -19.75 7.31
C LEU A 149 10.14 -20.21 6.92
N LEU A 150 9.67 -19.83 5.73
CA LEU A 150 8.28 -20.04 5.30
C LEU A 150 8.13 -21.15 4.25
N ASN A 151 9.21 -21.60 3.62
CA ASN A 151 9.18 -22.64 2.59
C ASN A 151 9.49 -24.06 3.11
N GLY A 152 9.54 -24.25 4.44
CA GLY A 152 9.78 -25.55 5.06
C GLY A 152 11.25 -25.98 5.13
N GLN A 153 12.21 -25.12 4.76
CA GLN A 153 13.65 -25.42 4.90
C GLN A 153 14.20 -25.17 6.32
N VAL A 154 13.40 -24.60 7.22
CA VAL A 154 13.71 -24.48 8.65
C VAL A 154 13.04 -25.61 9.42
N ASP A 155 13.86 -26.44 10.06
CA ASP A 155 13.39 -27.42 11.03
C ASP A 155 13.28 -26.76 12.42
N PHE A 156 12.05 -26.49 12.86
CA PHE A 156 11.77 -25.92 14.17
C PHE A 156 12.00 -26.91 15.33
N SER A 157 12.14 -28.22 15.05
CA SER A 157 12.39 -29.26 16.05
C SER A 157 13.87 -29.43 16.41
N GLN A 158 14.78 -29.04 15.51
CA GLN A 158 16.24 -29.13 15.67
C GLN A 158 16.89 -27.81 16.17
N VAL A 159 16.08 -26.94 16.78
CA VAL A 159 16.37 -25.67 17.49
C VAL A 159 17.79 -25.10 17.29
N ASN A 160 18.06 -24.54 16.11
CA ASN A 160 19.12 -23.56 15.94
C ASN A 160 18.50 -22.16 15.86
N LEU A 161 18.10 -21.62 17.03
CA LEU A 161 17.45 -20.32 17.14
C LEU A 161 18.27 -19.20 16.49
N LYS A 162 19.60 -19.29 16.54
CA LYS A 162 20.50 -18.32 15.91
C LYS A 162 20.36 -18.30 14.38
N LYS A 163 20.16 -19.47 13.76
CA LYS A 163 19.86 -19.57 12.32
C LYS A 163 18.50 -18.95 12.02
N ILE A 164 17.51 -19.16 12.91
CA ILE A 164 16.15 -18.63 12.73
C ILE A 164 16.12 -17.11 12.88
N GLU A 165 16.77 -16.56 13.91
CA GLU A 165 16.97 -15.11 14.10
C GLU A 165 17.55 -14.47 12.84
N SER A 166 18.58 -15.08 12.25
CA SER A 166 19.18 -14.58 11.00
C SER A 166 18.22 -14.61 9.80
N GLN A 167 17.38 -15.64 9.68
CA GLN A 167 16.39 -15.71 8.60
C GLN A 167 15.23 -14.74 8.82
N MET A 168 14.91 -14.42 10.07
CA MET A 168 13.87 -13.48 10.43
C MET A 168 14.21 -12.06 9.96
N VAL A 169 15.47 -11.64 10.04
CA VAL A 169 15.91 -10.34 9.52
C VAL A 169 15.59 -10.21 8.02
N ASN A 170 15.77 -11.28 7.25
CA ASN A 170 15.41 -11.30 5.83
C ASN A 170 13.90 -11.17 5.65
N VAL A 171 13.10 -11.94 6.41
CA VAL A 171 11.63 -11.85 6.37
C VAL A 171 11.16 -10.44 6.74
N GLN A 172 11.74 -9.82 7.76
CA GLN A 172 11.40 -8.45 8.16
C GLN A 172 11.70 -7.43 7.05
N SER A 173 12.88 -7.53 6.42
CA SER A 173 13.27 -6.65 5.31
C SER A 173 12.28 -6.75 4.14
N GLU A 174 11.95 -7.98 3.72
CA GLU A 174 11.00 -8.19 2.63
C GLU A 174 9.57 -7.75 3.00
N MET A 175 9.16 -7.93 4.25
CA MET A 175 7.86 -7.44 4.75
C MET A 175 7.80 -5.92 4.82
N VAL A 176 8.91 -5.23 5.10
CA VAL A 176 9.00 -3.76 5.04
C VAL A 176 8.88 -3.28 3.60
N LYS A 177 9.55 -3.94 2.64
CA LYS A 177 9.38 -3.61 1.21
C LYS A 177 7.94 -3.80 0.75
N LEU A 178 7.33 -4.92 1.15
CA LEU A 178 5.92 -5.19 0.90
C LEU A 178 5.02 -4.10 1.48
N ALA A 179 5.24 -3.71 2.73
CA ALA A 179 4.49 -2.61 3.34
C ALA A 179 4.68 -1.29 2.59
N GLY A 180 5.90 -0.99 2.13
CA GLY A 180 6.19 0.18 1.30
C GLY A 180 5.36 0.20 0.01
N LEU A 181 5.26 -0.94 -0.68
CA LEU A 181 4.44 -1.07 -1.89
C LEU A 181 2.93 -0.92 -1.61
N LEU A 182 2.47 -1.36 -0.44
CA LEU A 182 1.06 -1.28 -0.03
C LEU A 182 0.65 0.13 0.43
N ILE A 183 1.61 0.92 0.92
CA ILE A 183 1.38 2.28 1.44
C ILE A 183 1.49 3.34 0.34
N GLN A 184 2.31 3.11 -0.69
CA GLN A 184 2.46 4.03 -1.82
C GLN A 184 1.23 3.95 -2.74
N ASN A 185 0.25 4.84 -2.51
CA ASN A 185 -0.78 5.17 -3.49
C ASN A 185 -0.15 5.99 -4.65
N PRO A 186 -0.65 5.88 -5.90
CA PRO A 186 -0.06 6.48 -7.10
C PRO A 186 -0.04 8.04 -7.18
N ASP A 187 -0.46 8.76 -6.14
CA ASP A 187 -0.57 10.23 -6.16
C ASP A 187 0.72 10.96 -5.73
N GLN A 188 1.90 10.32 -5.77
CA GLN A 188 3.18 10.90 -5.32
C GLN A 188 4.31 10.82 -6.36
N GLU A 189 3.98 10.88 -7.66
CA GLU A 189 4.95 11.21 -8.71
C GLU A 189 4.45 12.41 -9.54
N SER A 190 4.36 13.57 -8.90
CA SER A 190 4.25 14.86 -9.59
C SER A 190 4.68 15.95 -8.63
N GLU A 191 5.98 16.27 -8.67
CA GLU A 191 6.66 17.52 -8.27
C GLU A 191 8.10 17.14 -7.90
N SER A 192 9.19 17.66 -8.47
CA SER A 192 9.43 18.47 -9.65
C SER A 192 10.95 18.40 -9.82
N ASN A 193 11.45 17.86 -10.93
CA ASN A 193 12.77 18.26 -11.41
C ASN A 193 12.63 19.74 -11.75
N THR A 194 12.99 20.62 -10.81
CA THR A 194 13.26 22.00 -11.16
C THR A 194 14.66 22.02 -11.71
N ASP A 195 14.71 22.12 -13.04
CA ASP A 195 15.89 22.45 -13.82
C ASP A 195 16.71 23.53 -13.14
N GLN A 196 17.94 23.16 -12.84
CA GLN A 196 19.00 24.07 -12.46
C GLN A 196 19.57 24.65 -13.77
N ASP A 197 18.89 25.64 -14.36
CA ASP A 197 19.46 26.43 -15.45
C ASP A 197 19.07 27.93 -15.36
N ASN A 198 20.05 28.69 -14.83
CA ASN A 198 20.54 30.00 -15.30
C ASN A 198 19.57 31.19 -15.52
N THR A 199 19.73 32.25 -14.70
CA THR A 199 20.25 33.59 -15.11
C THR A 199 20.55 34.44 -13.86
#